data_AF-A0A0L0EN82-F1
#
_entry.id   AF-A0A0L0EN82-F1
#
_cell.length_a   1.000
_cell.length_b   1.000
_cell.length_c   1.000
_cell.angle_alpha   90.00
_cell.angle_beta   90.00
_cell.angle_gamma   90.00
#
_symmetry.space_group_name_H-M   'P 1'
#
loop_
_entity.id
_entity.type
_entity.pdbx_description
1 polymer ?
#
loop_
_entity_poly.entity_id
_entity_poly.type
_entity_poly.pdbx_seq_one_letter_code
_entity_poly.pdbx_strand_id
1 'polypeptide(L)'
;MPALPLTNNGKVDKQALLSQLPFNSHTAQAGRSAMEASLSAAAPTAGVSGRDLHAEVSAVWCDVLEVEQVAPDAPFFTVGGNSLLANVLATKLSTRFNIDLPLTEVFQYSTINAQCDYLSTKVTNPIAAPVRVPEPIHPAKPTTADQAIAMIGLSCHYPDSQDAQAFWQNLIEGKNFVRHSQCAESDAAMIWLDTWVEGQDAFDPGFFNLSEKQARTMSYAQRQLLLHAWKAVEDAGYRNEQIPNTGVYISASGGDLTDLNLHDKFSNGEFVLNAEDYVASTLNQPGTLPTSISYHLGLTGPSLFVHSNCSSSLSALALACSALKAGEIDYAIVGAACLFPQR
;
A
#
# COMPACT_ATOMS: atom_id res chain seq x y z
N MET A 1 -7.37 28.37 -6.72
CA MET A 1 -6.95 27.30 -5.79
C MET A 1 -6.94 27.84 -4.38
N PRO A 2 -7.42 27.11 -3.36
CA PRO A 2 -7.17 27.51 -1.98
C PRO A 2 -5.66 27.45 -1.71
N ALA A 3 -5.10 28.49 -1.10
CA ALA A 3 -3.67 28.57 -0.84
C ALA A 3 -3.25 27.54 0.23
N LEU A 4 -2.17 26.81 -0.02
CA LEU A 4 -1.61 25.85 0.93
C LEU A 4 -1.21 26.59 2.22
N PRO A 5 -1.59 26.10 3.41
CA PRO A 5 -1.23 26.76 4.66
C PRO A 5 0.29 26.70 4.86
N LEU A 6 0.88 27.87 5.07
CA LEU A 6 2.31 28.03 5.28
C LEU A 6 2.58 28.40 6.74
N THR A 7 3.67 27.86 7.28
CA THR A 7 4.29 28.35 8.51
C THR A 7 4.84 29.76 8.30
N ASN A 8 5.17 30.47 9.39
CA ASN A 8 5.83 31.79 9.34
C ASN A 8 7.14 31.82 8.52
N ASN A 9 7.72 30.64 8.24
CA ASN A 9 8.96 30.49 7.46
C ASN A 9 8.71 30.08 6.00
N GLY A 10 7.47 30.16 5.49
CA GLY A 10 7.13 29.86 4.10
C GLY A 10 7.17 28.37 3.74
N LYS A 11 7.40 27.47 4.70
CA LYS A 11 7.24 26.02 4.54
C LYS A 11 5.79 25.62 4.76
N VAL A 12 5.32 24.59 4.08
CA VAL A 12 3.98 24.03 4.28
C VAL A 12 3.79 23.61 5.75
N ASP A 13 2.76 24.18 6.39
CA ASP A 13 2.34 23.80 7.73
C ASP A 13 1.57 22.48 7.65
N LYS A 14 2.25 21.39 8.01
CA LYS A 14 1.70 20.04 7.95
C LYS A 14 0.48 19.87 8.87
N GLN A 15 0.46 20.49 10.05
CA GLN A 15 -0.66 20.35 10.98
C GLN A 15 -1.89 21.11 10.49
N ALA A 16 -1.69 22.34 10.01
CA ALA A 16 -2.78 23.14 9.43
C ALA A 16 -3.29 22.55 8.11
N LEU A 17 -2.39 21.96 7.30
CA LEU A 17 -2.80 21.23 6.10
C LEU A 17 -3.66 20.04 6.49
N LEU A 18 -3.17 19.17 7.37
CA LEU A 18 -3.89 17.97 7.82
C LEU A 18 -5.28 18.31 8.37
N SER A 19 -5.45 19.38 9.15
CA SER A 19 -6.77 19.75 9.69
C SER A 19 -7.75 20.30 8.65
N GLN A 20 -7.27 20.77 7.50
CA GLN A 20 -8.08 21.31 6.40
C GLN A 20 -8.45 20.26 5.34
N LEU A 21 -7.87 19.06 5.41
CA LEU A 21 -8.15 18.01 4.43
C LEU A 21 -9.57 17.47 4.61
N PRO A 22 -10.36 17.36 3.52
CA PRO A 22 -11.78 17.04 3.60
C PRO A 22 -12.07 15.67 4.25
N PHE A 23 -11.14 14.71 4.09
CA PHE A 23 -11.22 13.40 4.74
C PHE A 23 -10.92 13.42 6.25
N ASN A 24 -10.31 14.50 6.77
CA ASN A 24 -10.10 14.70 8.21
C ASN A 24 -11.25 15.46 8.88
N SER A 25 -12.07 16.20 8.12
CA SER A 25 -13.26 16.89 8.63
C SER A 25 -14.51 15.99 8.74
N HIS A 26 -14.64 14.95 7.90
CA HIS A 26 -15.85 14.11 7.86
C HIS A 26 -15.91 13.00 8.93
N THR A 27 -14.79 12.63 9.55
CA THR A 27 -14.78 11.67 10.66
C THR A 27 -15.32 12.26 11.97
N ALA A 28 -15.30 13.59 12.15
CA ALA A 28 -15.72 14.22 13.41
C ALA A 28 -17.20 14.64 13.45
N GLN A 29 -17.83 14.94 12.31
CA GLN A 29 -19.17 15.57 12.26
C GLN A 29 -20.29 14.67 11.71
N ALA A 30 -20.02 13.80 10.74
CA ALA A 30 -21.05 12.92 10.17
C ALA A 30 -21.53 11.86 11.19
N GLY A 31 -20.66 11.42 12.10
CA GLY A 31 -20.99 10.47 13.16
C GLY A 31 -21.87 11.05 14.28
N ARG A 32 -21.95 12.38 14.45
CA ARG A 32 -22.73 12.99 15.55
C ARG A 32 -24.18 13.26 15.17
N SER A 33 -24.45 13.75 13.96
CA SER A 33 -25.81 14.14 13.57
C SER A 33 -26.71 12.94 13.21
N ALA A 34 -26.16 11.86 12.66
CA ALA A 34 -26.91 10.62 12.44
C ALA A 34 -27.17 9.87 13.76
N MET A 35 -26.33 10.09 14.77
CA MET A 35 -26.43 9.48 16.10
C MET A 35 -27.50 10.16 16.97
N GLU A 36 -27.71 11.48 16.85
CA GLU A 36 -28.74 12.21 17.60
C GLU A 36 -30.18 11.89 17.15
N ALA A 37 -30.41 11.60 15.86
CA ALA A 37 -31.73 11.25 15.34
C ALA A 37 -32.20 9.84 15.75
N SER A 38 -31.26 8.92 16.03
CA SER A 38 -31.56 7.58 16.55
C SER A 38 -31.64 7.51 18.08
N LEU A 39 -31.39 8.62 18.80
CA LEU A 39 -31.37 8.68 20.27
C LEU A 39 -32.74 9.01 20.93
N SER A 40 -33.84 9.07 20.17
CA SER A 40 -35.18 9.41 20.71
C SER A 40 -36.23 8.31 20.51
N ALA A 41 -35.94 7.09 20.93
CA ALA A 41 -36.96 6.09 21.28
C ALA A 41 -36.53 5.34 22.56
N ALA A 42 -37.29 5.54 23.64
CA ALA A 42 -36.90 5.16 25.00
C ALA A 42 -37.23 3.70 25.37
N ALA A 43 -36.18 2.98 25.85
CA ALA A 43 -36.07 2.08 27.01
C ALA A 43 -36.92 0.76 27.10
N PRO A 44 -36.41 -0.29 27.77
CA PRO A 44 -36.23 -0.25 29.23
C PRO A 44 -34.81 -0.60 29.74
N THR A 45 -34.52 -0.01 30.88
CA THR A 45 -33.40 -0.24 31.79
C THR A 45 -33.32 -1.69 32.30
N ALA A 46 -32.18 -2.35 32.10
CA ALA A 46 -31.73 -3.50 32.88
C ALA A 46 -30.21 -3.37 33.14
N GLY A 47 -29.81 -3.65 34.38
CA GLY A 47 -28.52 -3.29 34.97
C GLY A 47 -27.27 -3.93 34.37
N VAL A 48 -26.14 -3.29 34.67
CA VAL A 48 -24.76 -3.67 34.33
C VAL A 48 -24.39 -5.05 34.90
N SER A 49 -23.91 -5.96 34.05
CA SER A 49 -22.98 -7.06 34.39
C SER A 49 -22.34 -7.65 33.12
N GLY A 50 -21.03 -7.48 32.95
CA GLY A 50 -20.10 -8.22 32.09
C GLY A 50 -20.51 -8.49 30.63
N ARG A 51 -20.10 -7.63 29.69
CA ARG A 51 -19.92 -8.09 28.30
C ARG A 51 -18.77 -9.10 28.29
N ASP A 52 -19.05 -10.33 27.86
CA ASP A 52 -17.98 -11.32 27.63
C ASP A 52 -17.20 -10.91 26.38
N LEU A 53 -16.19 -10.05 26.59
CA LEU A 53 -15.31 -9.54 25.55
C LEU A 53 -14.73 -10.68 24.70
N HIS A 54 -14.41 -11.81 25.35
CA HIS A 54 -13.86 -12.97 24.68
C HIS A 54 -14.88 -13.61 23.72
N ALA A 55 -16.14 -13.79 24.15
CA ALA A 55 -17.21 -14.30 23.29
C ALA A 55 -17.47 -13.36 22.09
N GLU A 56 -17.45 -12.05 22.31
CA GLU A 56 -17.70 -11.07 21.25
C GLU A 56 -16.55 -11.02 20.22
N VAL A 57 -15.29 -11.00 20.66
CA VAL A 57 -14.12 -11.04 19.76
C VAL A 57 -14.09 -12.36 18.99
N SER A 58 -14.36 -13.49 19.66
CA SER A 58 -14.45 -14.80 19.01
C SER A 58 -15.54 -14.85 17.94
N ALA A 59 -16.71 -14.27 18.21
CA ALA A 59 -17.80 -14.21 17.24
C ALA A 59 -17.42 -13.41 15.98
N VAL A 60 -16.73 -12.27 16.15
CA VAL A 60 -16.24 -11.47 15.03
C VAL A 60 -15.18 -12.25 14.23
N TRP A 61 -14.29 -12.99 14.90
CA TRP A 61 -13.31 -13.85 14.23
C TRP A 61 -13.97 -14.95 13.40
N CYS A 62 -14.91 -15.70 13.98
CA CYS A 62 -15.66 -16.74 13.29
C CYS A 62 -16.42 -16.19 12.07
N ASP A 63 -17.04 -15.01 12.21
CA ASP A 63 -17.76 -14.32 11.13
C ASP A 63 -16.83 -13.80 10.01
N VAL A 64 -15.60 -13.40 10.33
CA VAL A 64 -14.60 -12.97 9.33
C VAL A 64 -13.96 -14.16 8.61
N LEU A 65 -13.70 -15.25 9.33
CA LEU A 65 -13.03 -16.44 8.80
C LEU A 65 -14.01 -17.45 8.19
N GLU A 66 -15.33 -17.24 8.36
CA GLU A 66 -16.40 -18.15 7.94
C GLU A 66 -16.24 -19.57 8.53
N VAL A 67 -15.86 -19.65 9.81
CA VAL A 67 -15.68 -20.90 10.55
C VAL A 67 -16.52 -20.95 11.81
N GLU A 68 -16.92 -22.14 12.24
CA GLU A 68 -17.76 -22.30 13.44
C GLU A 68 -17.00 -21.96 14.73
N GLN A 69 -15.72 -22.35 14.82
CA GLN A 69 -14.90 -22.15 16.01
C GLN A 69 -13.43 -21.92 15.64
N VAL A 70 -12.78 -21.06 16.41
CA VAL A 70 -11.34 -20.81 16.36
C VAL A 70 -10.76 -21.00 17.74
N ALA A 71 -9.62 -21.69 17.84
CA ALA A 71 -8.93 -21.83 19.11
C ALA A 71 -8.40 -20.46 19.59
N PRO A 72 -8.59 -20.06 20.87
CA PRO A 72 -8.30 -18.70 21.34
C PRO A 72 -6.85 -18.21 21.16
N ASP A 73 -5.89 -19.15 21.15
CA ASP A 73 -4.46 -18.87 20.99
C ASP A 73 -3.94 -19.15 19.58
N ALA A 74 -4.81 -19.56 18.64
CA ALA A 74 -4.39 -19.83 17.27
C ALA A 74 -4.13 -18.50 16.53
N PRO A 75 -2.95 -18.35 15.89
CA PRO A 75 -2.66 -17.16 15.10
C PRO A 75 -3.63 -17.00 13.92
N PHE A 76 -4.15 -15.79 13.70
CA PHE A 76 -5.14 -15.46 12.68
C PHE A 76 -4.80 -16.03 11.29
N PHE A 77 -3.54 -15.89 10.86
CA PHE A 77 -3.08 -16.37 9.56
C PHE A 77 -2.96 -17.89 9.46
N THR A 78 -2.84 -18.60 10.58
CA THR A 78 -2.76 -20.07 10.61
C THR A 78 -4.12 -20.74 10.52
N VAL A 79 -5.20 -20.01 10.86
CA VAL A 79 -6.58 -20.50 10.83
C VAL A 79 -7.34 -20.05 9.58
N GLY A 80 -6.61 -19.64 8.53
CA GLY A 80 -7.19 -19.24 7.24
C GLY A 80 -7.29 -17.73 7.01
N GLY A 81 -6.87 -16.91 7.98
CA GLY A 81 -6.81 -15.46 7.83
C GLY A 81 -5.80 -15.00 6.79
N ASN A 82 -6.09 -13.91 6.09
CA ASN A 82 -5.18 -13.26 5.16
C ASN A 82 -5.22 -11.72 5.37
N SER A 83 -4.38 -10.97 4.67
CA SER A 83 -4.26 -9.52 4.88
C SER A 83 -5.56 -8.75 4.60
N LEU A 84 -6.40 -9.23 3.69
CA LEU A 84 -7.73 -8.64 3.43
C LEU A 84 -8.67 -8.92 4.61
N LEU A 85 -8.74 -10.17 5.07
CA LEU A 85 -9.54 -10.55 6.22
C LEU A 85 -9.08 -9.84 7.51
N ALA A 86 -7.79 -9.56 7.66
CA ALA A 86 -7.26 -8.78 8.77
C ALA A 86 -7.77 -7.32 8.75
N ASN A 87 -7.92 -6.71 7.57
CA ASN A 87 -8.54 -5.38 7.42
C ASN A 87 -10.04 -5.41 7.78
N VAL A 88 -10.76 -6.44 7.33
CA VAL A 88 -12.18 -6.62 7.68
C VAL A 88 -12.33 -6.84 9.18
N LEU A 89 -11.47 -7.65 9.78
CA LEU A 89 -11.43 -7.90 11.22
C LEU A 89 -11.19 -6.60 12.00
N ALA A 90 -10.17 -5.82 11.63
CA ALA A 90 -9.89 -4.52 12.25
C ALA A 90 -11.12 -3.60 12.22
N THR A 91 -11.76 -3.50 11.06
CA THR A 91 -12.94 -2.65 10.85
C THR A 91 -14.14 -3.11 11.68
N LYS A 92 -14.43 -4.43 11.70
CA LYS A 92 -15.55 -4.99 12.47
C LYS A 92 -15.33 -4.82 13.98
N LEU A 93 -14.11 -5.08 14.48
CA LEU A 93 -13.78 -4.89 15.90
C LEU A 93 -13.83 -3.40 16.30
N SER A 94 -13.27 -2.50 15.48
CA SER A 94 -13.36 -1.06 15.68
C SER A 94 -14.80 -0.57 15.80
N THR A 95 -15.66 -1.01 14.88
CA THR A 95 -17.09 -0.64 14.88
C THR A 95 -17.81 -1.23 16.10
N ARG A 96 -17.57 -2.51 16.41
CA ARG A 96 -18.26 -3.24 17.48
C ARG A 96 -17.94 -2.68 18.87
N PHE A 97 -16.68 -2.33 19.10
CA PHE A 97 -16.20 -1.86 20.40
C PHE A 97 -16.04 -0.34 20.49
N ASN A 98 -16.32 0.39 19.40
CA ASN A 98 -16.16 1.84 19.29
C ASN A 98 -14.74 2.31 19.69
N ILE A 99 -13.73 1.65 19.12
CA ILE A 99 -12.31 1.96 19.32
C ILE A 99 -11.58 2.13 17.99
N ASP A 100 -10.48 2.88 17.99
CA ASP A 100 -9.54 2.91 16.88
C ASP A 100 -8.57 1.73 16.98
N LEU A 101 -8.74 0.73 16.12
CA LEU A 101 -7.90 -0.46 16.05
C LEU A 101 -7.18 -0.49 14.70
N PRO A 102 -5.97 0.08 14.61
CA PRO A 102 -5.22 0.05 13.36
C PRO A 102 -4.81 -1.39 13.02
N LEU A 103 -4.71 -1.68 11.72
CA LEU A 103 -4.37 -3.01 11.20
C LEU A 103 -3.08 -3.59 11.81
N THR A 104 -2.10 -2.72 12.12
CA THR A 104 -0.84 -3.12 12.76
C THR A 104 -1.07 -3.85 14.09
N GLU A 105 -2.11 -3.48 14.84
CA GLU A 105 -2.45 -4.11 16.12
C GLU A 105 -3.08 -5.49 15.93
N VAL A 106 -3.81 -5.71 14.82
CA VAL A 106 -4.29 -7.05 14.45
C VAL A 106 -3.11 -7.98 14.13
N PHE A 107 -2.06 -7.46 13.49
CA PHE A 107 -0.84 -8.22 13.24
C PHE A 107 -0.03 -8.48 14.51
N GLN A 108 0.07 -7.48 15.39
CA GLN A 108 0.82 -7.59 16.65
C GLN A 108 0.13 -8.53 17.64
N TYR A 109 -1.20 -8.43 17.75
CA TYR A 109 -2.03 -9.25 18.62
C TYR A 109 -2.83 -10.24 17.79
N SER A 110 -2.11 -11.17 17.17
CA SER A 110 -2.65 -12.07 16.14
C SER A 110 -3.49 -13.23 16.68
N THR A 111 -3.94 -13.23 17.94
CA THR A 111 -4.78 -14.29 18.54
C THR A 111 -5.98 -13.67 19.24
N ILE A 112 -7.06 -14.41 19.44
CA ILE A 112 -8.27 -13.93 20.14
C ILE A 112 -7.90 -13.46 21.55
N ASN A 113 -7.12 -14.24 22.29
CA ASN A 113 -6.68 -13.87 23.64
C ASN A 113 -5.85 -12.58 23.66
N ALA A 114 -4.83 -12.48 22.80
CA ALA A 114 -3.99 -11.30 22.72
C ALA A 114 -4.79 -10.03 22.34
N GLN A 115 -5.80 -10.21 21.47
CA GLN A 115 -6.68 -9.12 21.05
C GLN A 115 -7.66 -8.72 22.16
N CYS A 116 -8.20 -9.68 22.93
CA CYS A 116 -9.01 -9.40 24.12
C CYS A 116 -8.21 -8.65 25.19
N ASP A 117 -6.97 -9.06 25.45
CA ASP A 117 -6.08 -8.37 26.38
C ASP A 117 -5.86 -6.91 25.94
N TYR A 118 -5.52 -6.69 24.66
CA TYR A 118 -5.37 -5.34 24.11
C TYR A 118 -6.65 -4.51 24.25
N LEU A 119 -7.80 -5.07 23.84
CA LEU A 119 -9.09 -4.38 23.89
C LEU A 119 -9.50 -4.03 25.33
N SER A 120 -9.23 -4.92 26.29
CA SER A 120 -9.52 -4.68 27.70
C SER A 120 -8.78 -3.44 28.24
N THR A 121 -7.53 -3.22 27.80
CA THR A 121 -6.75 -2.04 28.21
C THR A 121 -7.27 -0.73 27.61
N LYS A 122 -7.91 -0.79 26.44
CA LYS A 122 -8.48 0.37 25.73
C LYS A 122 -9.91 0.70 26.18
N VAL A 123 -10.71 -0.31 26.50
CA VAL A 123 -12.12 -0.15 26.92
C VAL A 123 -12.23 0.27 28.40
N THR A 124 -11.29 -0.12 29.25
CA THR A 124 -11.34 0.17 30.70
C THR A 124 -10.72 1.52 31.06
N ASN A 125 -10.12 2.24 30.11
CA ASN A 125 -9.36 3.46 30.39
C ASN A 125 -9.64 4.56 29.34
N PRO A 126 -10.49 5.56 29.63
CA PRO A 126 -10.49 6.79 28.85
C PRO A 126 -9.15 7.48 29.07
N ILE A 127 -8.39 7.66 28.00
CA ILE A 127 -7.04 8.22 27.90
C ILE A 127 -6.70 9.22 29.03
N ALA A 128 -5.92 8.78 30.02
CA ALA A 128 -4.92 9.62 30.66
C ALA A 128 -3.57 9.22 30.07
N ALA A 129 -3.16 9.91 29.00
CA ALA A 129 -1.81 9.80 28.49
C ALA A 129 -0.85 10.25 29.61
N PRO A 130 0.20 9.49 29.95
CA PRO A 130 1.25 10.04 30.80
C PRO A 130 1.85 11.23 30.07
N VAL A 131 1.65 12.43 30.62
CA VAL A 131 2.37 13.63 30.20
C VAL A 131 3.85 13.38 30.49
N ARG A 132 4.59 12.88 29.49
CA ARG A 132 6.05 12.99 29.49
C ARG A 132 6.37 14.46 29.31
N VAL A 133 6.87 15.08 30.38
CA VAL A 133 7.53 16.38 30.29
C VAL A 133 8.72 16.21 29.34
N PRO A 134 8.80 16.94 28.21
CA PRO A 134 9.97 16.88 27.35
C PRO A 134 11.14 17.49 28.11
N GLU A 135 12.19 16.70 28.33
CA GLU A 135 13.46 17.24 28.80
C GLU A 135 14.05 18.15 27.71
N PRO A 136 14.71 19.27 28.04
CA PRO A 136 15.21 20.21 27.05
C PRO A 136 16.20 19.54 26.10
N ILE A 137 15.80 19.36 24.85
CA ILE A 137 16.67 18.86 23.79
C ILE A 137 17.64 20.01 23.45
N HIS A 138 18.88 19.91 23.92
CA HIS A 138 19.96 20.71 23.33
C HIS A 138 20.16 20.28 21.88
N PRO A 139 20.17 21.21 20.91
CA PRO A 139 20.40 20.84 19.51
C PRO A 139 21.85 20.41 19.33
N ALA A 140 22.09 19.10 19.42
CA ALA A 140 23.25 18.49 18.79
C ALA A 140 23.11 18.69 17.28
N LYS A 141 24.20 19.05 16.60
CA LYS A 141 24.22 19.04 15.12
C LYS A 141 23.84 17.62 14.67
N PRO A 142 22.81 17.45 13.82
CA PRO A 142 22.39 16.13 13.39
C PRO A 142 23.55 15.46 12.68
N THR A 143 23.90 14.26 13.14
CA THR A 143 24.72 13.34 12.35
C THR A 143 23.90 12.89 11.13
N THR A 144 24.54 12.39 10.07
CA THR A 144 23.85 11.90 8.86
C THR A 144 22.78 10.83 9.19
N ALA A 145 22.97 10.08 10.29
CA ALA A 145 22.00 9.09 10.78
C ALA A 145 20.67 9.71 11.28
N ASP A 146 20.71 10.94 11.77
CA ASP A 146 19.56 11.67 12.32
C ASP A 146 18.89 12.58 11.28
N GLN A 147 19.39 12.62 10.05
CA GLN A 147 18.80 13.43 9.00
C GLN A 147 17.51 12.80 8.49
N ALA A 148 16.46 13.63 8.42
CA ALA A 148 15.21 13.26 7.79
C ALA A 148 15.42 13.07 6.28
N ILE A 149 14.75 12.08 5.71
CA ILE A 149 14.77 11.81 4.27
C ILE A 149 13.67 12.62 3.61
N ALA A 150 14.01 13.31 2.52
CA ALA A 150 13.07 14.07 1.74
C ALA A 150 12.55 13.24 0.56
N MET A 151 11.23 13.18 0.39
CA MET A 151 10.62 12.81 -0.89
C MET A 151 10.67 14.03 -1.80
N ILE A 152 11.46 13.95 -2.86
CA ILE A 152 11.74 15.08 -3.75
C ILE A 152 11.01 15.00 -5.10
N GLY A 153 10.49 13.83 -5.47
CA GLY A 153 9.64 13.65 -6.65
C GLY A 153 8.71 12.45 -6.48
N LEU A 154 7.59 12.45 -7.20
CA LEU A 154 6.56 11.42 -7.14
C LEU A 154 5.93 11.19 -8.51
N SER A 155 5.70 9.93 -8.86
CA SER A 155 4.83 9.56 -9.97
C SER A 155 4.01 8.34 -9.60
N CYS A 156 2.72 8.35 -9.93
CA CYS A 156 1.83 7.23 -9.69
C CYS A 156 0.77 7.13 -10.78
N HIS A 157 0.18 5.94 -10.92
CA HIS A 157 -0.96 5.68 -11.77
C HIS A 157 -1.86 4.67 -11.03
N TYR A 158 -3.08 5.11 -10.76
CA TYR A 158 -4.10 4.32 -10.08
C TYR A 158 -5.35 4.24 -10.95
N PRO A 159 -6.31 3.35 -10.64
CA PRO A 159 -7.60 3.35 -11.31
C PRO A 159 -8.21 4.77 -11.36
N ASP A 160 -8.70 5.17 -12.53
CA ASP A 160 -9.24 6.50 -12.81
C ASP A 160 -8.32 7.70 -12.48
N SER A 161 -7.02 7.48 -12.27
CA SER A 161 -6.09 8.48 -11.75
C SER A 161 -4.73 8.38 -12.44
N GLN A 162 -4.54 9.12 -13.53
CA GLN A 162 -3.34 9.04 -14.37
C GLN A 162 -2.07 9.62 -13.73
N ASP A 163 -2.23 10.42 -12.67
CA ASP A 163 -1.15 11.06 -11.93
C ASP A 163 -1.53 11.34 -10.46
N ALA A 164 -0.59 11.87 -9.70
CA ALA A 164 -0.77 12.18 -8.27
C ALA A 164 -1.84 13.25 -8.02
N GLN A 165 -2.04 14.19 -8.96
CA GLN A 165 -3.02 15.26 -8.82
C GLN A 165 -4.44 14.74 -9.04
N ALA A 166 -4.64 13.91 -10.07
CA ALA A 166 -5.91 13.22 -10.32
C ALA A 166 -6.24 12.27 -9.17
N PHE A 167 -5.25 11.52 -8.68
CA PHE A 167 -5.44 10.64 -7.53
C PHE A 167 -5.86 11.43 -6.29
N TRP A 168 -5.18 12.54 -6.00
CA TRP A 168 -5.52 13.43 -4.90
C TRP A 168 -6.95 13.98 -5.01
N GLN A 169 -7.37 14.43 -6.19
CA GLN A 169 -8.71 14.93 -6.42
C GLN A 169 -9.77 13.83 -6.18
N ASN A 170 -9.53 12.63 -6.70
CA ASN A 170 -10.42 11.49 -6.50
C ASN A 170 -10.54 11.08 -5.02
N LEU A 171 -9.45 11.16 -4.25
CA LEU A 171 -9.46 10.93 -2.80
C LEU A 171 -10.30 11.98 -2.04
N ILE A 172 -10.16 13.26 -2.41
CA ILE A 172 -10.97 14.35 -1.84
C ILE A 172 -12.46 14.12 -2.12
N GLU A 173 -12.79 13.68 -3.33
CA GLU A 173 -14.17 13.43 -3.76
C GLU A 173 -14.76 12.13 -3.18
N GLY A 174 -13.95 11.30 -2.52
CA GLY A 174 -14.39 10.00 -2.01
C GLY A 174 -14.79 9.03 -3.13
N LYS A 175 -14.17 9.14 -4.30
CA LYS A 175 -14.50 8.31 -5.46
C LYS A 175 -14.17 6.85 -5.18
N ASN A 176 -15.14 5.97 -5.39
CA ASN A 176 -14.92 4.53 -5.33
C ASN A 176 -14.39 4.02 -6.69
N PHE A 177 -13.22 3.41 -6.68
CA PHE A 177 -12.57 2.87 -7.88
C PHE A 177 -13.02 1.44 -8.26
N VAL A 178 -13.77 0.78 -7.37
CA VAL A 178 -14.20 -0.60 -7.54
C VAL A 178 -15.31 -0.68 -8.59
N ARG A 179 -15.13 -1.57 -9.56
CA ARG A 179 -16.05 -1.80 -10.68
C ARG A 179 -16.61 -3.22 -10.59
N HIS A 180 -17.80 -3.43 -11.13
CA HIS A 180 -18.36 -4.78 -11.26
C HIS A 180 -17.73 -5.46 -12.46
N SER A 181 -17.16 -6.66 -12.26
CA SER A 181 -16.59 -7.44 -13.36
C SER A 181 -17.72 -8.04 -14.21
N GLN A 182 -17.62 -7.90 -15.53
CA GLN A 182 -18.60 -8.44 -16.48
C GLN A 182 -18.36 -9.92 -16.84
N CYS A 183 -17.33 -10.55 -16.25
CA CYS A 183 -17.02 -11.95 -16.50
C CYS A 183 -18.08 -12.83 -15.85
N ALA A 184 -19.08 -13.20 -16.65
CA ALA A 184 -20.26 -13.97 -16.28
C ALA A 184 -20.01 -15.47 -16.46
N GLU A 185 -20.31 -16.27 -15.43
CA GLU A 185 -21.23 -17.42 -15.49
C GLU A 185 -21.38 -18.09 -14.10
N SER A 186 -22.63 -18.30 -13.69
CA SER A 186 -23.09 -19.32 -12.74
C SER A 186 -22.63 -19.28 -11.26
N ASP A 187 -22.98 -18.21 -10.53
CA ASP A 187 -23.61 -18.39 -9.20
C ASP A 187 -24.24 -17.08 -8.72
N ALA A 188 -25.54 -17.08 -8.43
CA ALA A 188 -26.27 -15.89 -7.97
C ALA A 188 -25.84 -15.40 -6.56
N ALA A 189 -24.90 -16.08 -5.92
CA ALA A 189 -24.43 -15.82 -4.57
C ALA A 189 -23.18 -14.91 -4.49
N MET A 190 -22.47 -14.66 -5.60
CA MET A 190 -21.20 -13.93 -5.59
C MET A 190 -21.21 -12.70 -6.48
N ILE A 191 -20.71 -11.58 -5.95
CA ILE A 191 -20.52 -10.32 -6.68
C ILE A 191 -19.04 -10.16 -6.99
N TRP A 192 -18.68 -10.22 -8.27
CA TRP A 192 -17.31 -10.02 -8.72
C TRP A 192 -16.99 -8.54 -8.82
N LEU A 193 -16.01 -8.11 -8.04
CA LEU A 193 -15.50 -6.75 -7.99
C LEU A 193 -14.07 -6.72 -8.51
N ASP A 194 -13.74 -5.71 -9.30
CA ASP A 194 -12.43 -5.56 -9.92
C ASP A 194 -12.00 -4.10 -10.00
N THR A 195 -10.70 -3.88 -10.14
CA THR A 195 -10.07 -2.57 -10.32
C THR A 195 -8.91 -2.72 -11.30
N TRP A 196 -8.83 -1.85 -12.29
CA TRP A 196 -7.73 -1.86 -13.25
C TRP A 196 -7.25 -0.46 -13.58
N VAL A 197 -6.04 -0.40 -14.10
CA VAL A 197 -5.39 0.82 -14.58
C VAL A 197 -5.61 0.91 -16.08
N GLU A 198 -6.23 1.99 -16.54
CA GLU A 198 -6.45 2.25 -17.96
C GLU A 198 -5.12 2.55 -18.65
N GLY A 199 -4.88 1.97 -19.83
CA GLY A 199 -3.63 2.18 -20.57
C GLY A 199 -2.39 1.57 -19.89
N GLN A 200 -2.54 0.54 -19.04
CA GLN A 200 -1.41 -0.17 -18.46
C GLN A 200 -0.48 -0.83 -19.50
N ASP A 201 -0.97 -1.04 -20.72
CA ASP A 201 -0.22 -1.52 -21.89
C ASP A 201 0.47 -0.41 -22.69
N ALA A 202 0.08 0.85 -22.49
CA ALA A 202 0.63 2.00 -23.19
C ALA A 202 2.08 2.29 -22.73
N PHE A 203 3.00 2.27 -23.70
CA PHE A 203 4.42 2.49 -23.48
C PHE A 203 5.07 3.00 -24.77
N ASP A 204 5.93 4.01 -24.67
CA ASP A 204 6.73 4.52 -25.79
C ASP A 204 8.12 3.87 -25.78
N PRO A 205 8.36 2.82 -26.59
CA PRO A 205 9.66 2.17 -26.61
C PRO A 205 10.75 3.02 -27.27
N GLY A 206 10.37 3.88 -28.22
CA GLY A 206 11.31 4.74 -28.94
C GLY A 206 11.99 5.74 -28.00
N PHE A 207 11.23 6.28 -27.05
CA PHE A 207 11.75 7.16 -26.01
C PHE A 207 12.88 6.53 -25.19
N PHE A 208 12.77 5.23 -24.86
CA PHE A 208 13.77 4.49 -24.08
C PHE A 208 14.83 3.78 -24.94
N ASN A 209 14.88 4.07 -26.25
CA ASN A 209 15.75 3.37 -27.21
C ASN A 209 15.55 1.85 -27.22
N LEU A 210 14.31 1.40 -26.99
CA LEU A 210 13.91 0.00 -27.06
C LEU A 210 13.27 -0.30 -28.42
N SER A 211 13.50 -1.51 -28.92
CA SER A 211 12.77 -1.98 -30.10
C SER A 211 11.32 -2.34 -29.75
N GLU A 212 10.38 -2.17 -30.69
CA GLU A 212 9.00 -2.64 -30.50
C GLU A 212 8.94 -4.13 -30.14
N LYS A 213 9.82 -4.94 -30.73
CA LYS A 213 9.92 -6.38 -30.45
C LYS A 213 10.24 -6.64 -28.97
N GLN A 214 11.21 -5.93 -28.40
CA GLN A 214 11.55 -6.06 -26.98
C GLN A 214 10.42 -5.54 -26.09
N ALA A 215 9.82 -4.41 -26.42
CA ALA A 215 8.75 -3.82 -25.62
C ALA A 215 7.51 -4.71 -25.54
N ARG A 216 7.17 -5.45 -26.60
CA ARG A 216 6.10 -6.46 -26.60
C ARG A 216 6.36 -7.62 -25.64
N THR A 217 7.63 -7.94 -25.38
CA THR A 217 8.02 -9.00 -24.44
C THR A 217 8.14 -8.51 -22.99
N MET A 218 8.06 -7.20 -22.74
CA MET A 218 8.10 -6.66 -21.38
C MET A 218 6.72 -6.75 -20.71
N SER A 219 6.70 -7.16 -19.45
CA SER A 219 5.51 -7.09 -18.59
C SER A 219 4.94 -5.66 -18.51
N TYR A 220 3.66 -5.54 -18.14
CA TYR A 220 3.05 -4.24 -17.88
C TYR A 220 3.77 -3.55 -16.73
N ALA A 221 4.05 -4.27 -15.65
CA ALA A 221 4.80 -3.78 -14.51
C ALA A 221 6.16 -3.19 -14.91
N GLN A 222 6.95 -3.91 -15.73
CA GLN A 222 8.26 -3.42 -16.16
C GLN A 222 8.16 -2.14 -16.99
N ARG A 223 7.22 -2.08 -17.95
CA ARG A 223 6.98 -0.89 -18.77
C ARG A 223 6.56 0.31 -17.94
N GLN A 224 5.56 0.12 -17.06
CA GLN A 224 5.05 1.19 -16.22
C GLN A 224 6.08 1.66 -15.19
N LEU A 225 6.83 0.75 -14.55
CA LEU A 225 7.86 1.12 -13.58
C LEU A 225 8.99 1.93 -14.23
N LEU A 226 9.41 1.58 -15.45
CA LEU A 226 10.40 2.36 -16.19
C LEU A 226 9.88 3.76 -16.54
N LEU A 227 8.63 3.85 -17.03
CA LEU A 227 7.97 5.13 -17.31
C LEU A 227 7.84 6.02 -16.05
N HIS A 228 7.38 5.44 -14.95
CA HIS A 228 7.15 6.18 -13.71
C HIS A 228 8.44 6.54 -12.98
N ALA A 229 9.50 5.75 -13.12
CA ALA A 229 10.83 6.13 -12.65
C ALA A 229 11.32 7.40 -13.36
N TRP A 230 11.17 7.46 -14.69
CA TRP A 230 11.49 8.67 -15.46
C TRP A 230 10.69 9.89 -14.99
N LYS A 231 9.35 9.76 -14.94
CA LYS A 231 8.45 10.84 -14.50
C LYS A 231 8.77 11.33 -13.10
N ALA A 232 9.14 10.43 -12.17
CA ALA A 232 9.50 10.81 -10.81
C ALA A 232 10.81 11.61 -10.74
N VAL A 233 11.78 11.32 -11.62
CA VAL A 233 13.02 12.11 -11.75
C VAL A 233 12.72 13.48 -12.35
N GLU A 234 11.85 13.56 -13.36
CA GLU A 234 11.40 14.83 -13.92
C GLU A 234 10.64 15.70 -12.91
N ASP A 235 9.73 15.11 -12.13
CA ASP A 235 9.00 15.79 -11.06
C ASP A 235 9.95 16.31 -9.98
N ALA A 236 11.02 15.57 -9.68
CA ALA A 236 12.09 16.03 -8.78
C ALA A 236 12.93 17.19 -9.35
N GLY A 237 12.78 17.51 -10.64
CA GLY A 237 13.51 18.59 -11.30
C GLY A 237 14.98 18.26 -11.62
N TYR A 238 15.32 16.97 -11.70
CA TYR A 238 16.68 16.51 -12.00
C TYR A 238 16.78 15.98 -13.43
N ARG A 239 17.99 16.07 -13.98
CA ARG A 239 18.40 15.23 -15.12
C ARG A 239 19.11 14.00 -14.59
N ASN A 240 18.94 12.88 -15.27
CA ASN A 240 19.52 11.60 -14.87
C ASN A 240 21.03 11.68 -14.62
N GLU A 241 21.77 12.43 -15.44
CA GLU A 241 23.23 12.57 -15.33
C GLU A 241 23.67 13.34 -14.07
N GLN A 242 22.75 14.04 -13.40
CA GLN A 242 23.02 14.78 -12.16
C GLN A 242 22.88 13.90 -10.91
N ILE A 243 22.30 12.70 -11.05
CA ILE A 243 22.01 11.77 -9.96
C ILE A 243 22.60 10.36 -10.22
N PRO A 244 23.87 10.23 -10.66
CA PRO A 244 24.40 8.92 -11.07
C PRO A 244 24.42 7.91 -9.91
N ASN A 245 24.75 8.33 -8.68
CA ASN A 245 24.77 7.47 -7.50
C ASN A 245 23.38 7.28 -6.86
N THR A 246 22.40 6.87 -7.67
CA THR A 246 21.02 6.59 -7.24
C THR A 246 20.83 5.09 -7.03
N GLY A 247 20.37 4.68 -5.84
CA GLY A 247 19.91 3.31 -5.60
C GLY A 247 18.49 3.09 -6.12
N VAL A 248 18.21 1.92 -6.70
CA VAL A 248 16.91 1.58 -7.30
C VAL A 248 16.31 0.38 -6.58
N TYR A 249 15.21 0.61 -5.86
CA TYR A 249 14.54 -0.37 -5.00
C TYR A 249 13.12 -0.58 -5.50
N ILE A 250 12.90 -1.71 -6.17
CA ILE A 250 11.65 -1.95 -6.91
C ILE A 250 10.97 -3.20 -6.38
N SER A 251 9.65 -3.15 -6.34
CA SER A 251 8.81 -4.33 -6.18
C SER A 251 7.82 -4.43 -7.32
N ALA A 252 7.46 -5.65 -7.68
CA ALA A 252 6.33 -5.89 -8.56
C ALA A 252 5.62 -7.17 -8.15
N SER A 253 4.30 -7.16 -8.27
CA SER A 253 3.44 -8.31 -8.15
C SER A 253 2.42 -8.28 -9.29
N GLY A 254 1.86 -9.43 -9.64
CA GLY A 254 0.98 -9.55 -10.79
C GLY A 254 1.64 -10.35 -11.90
N GLY A 255 0.94 -11.40 -12.34
CA GLY A 255 1.41 -12.25 -13.43
C GLY A 255 1.14 -11.55 -14.75
N ASP A 256 2.18 -10.93 -15.32
CA ASP A 256 2.06 -10.27 -16.61
C ASP A 256 2.52 -11.22 -17.72
N LEU A 257 1.58 -11.44 -18.66
CA LEU A 257 1.67 -12.26 -19.87
C LEU A 257 1.69 -13.78 -19.59
N THR A 258 0.50 -14.37 -19.57
CA THR A 258 0.29 -15.83 -19.63
C THR A 258 1.07 -16.48 -20.79
N ASP A 259 1.22 -15.78 -21.92
CA ASP A 259 1.99 -16.26 -23.08
C ASP A 259 3.50 -16.39 -22.85
N LEU A 260 4.05 -15.78 -21.80
CA LEU A 260 5.48 -15.82 -21.46
C LEU A 260 5.80 -16.73 -20.28
N ASN A 261 4.78 -17.37 -19.67
CA ASN A 261 5.02 -18.41 -18.68
C ASN A 261 5.66 -19.61 -19.36
N LEU A 262 6.95 -19.81 -19.11
CA LEU A 262 7.68 -21.02 -19.51
C LEU A 262 6.99 -22.31 -19.07
N HIS A 263 6.16 -22.24 -18.01
CA HIS A 263 5.39 -23.36 -17.49
C HIS A 263 4.30 -23.84 -18.47
N ASP A 264 3.62 -22.92 -19.16
CA ASP A 264 2.57 -23.25 -20.13
C ASP A 264 3.14 -23.82 -21.44
N LYS A 265 4.46 -23.68 -21.64
CA LYS A 265 5.20 -24.23 -22.79
C LYS A 265 5.78 -25.62 -22.52
N PHE A 266 5.54 -26.20 -21.34
CA PHE A 266 5.70 -27.64 -21.13
C PHE A 266 4.45 -28.37 -21.63
N SER A 267 4.48 -28.82 -22.87
CA SER A 267 3.48 -29.75 -23.41
C SER A 267 4.16 -31.02 -23.91
N ASN A 268 3.62 -32.18 -23.53
CA ASN A 268 4.06 -33.51 -23.99
C ASN A 268 5.52 -33.90 -23.71
N GLY A 269 6.15 -33.33 -22.67
CA GLY A 269 7.50 -33.73 -22.24
C GLY A 269 8.64 -33.18 -23.12
N GLU A 270 8.33 -32.35 -24.12
CA GLU A 270 9.32 -31.62 -24.91
C GLU A 270 9.37 -30.14 -24.48
N PHE A 271 10.57 -29.67 -24.19
CA PHE A 271 10.83 -28.29 -23.79
C PHE A 271 11.11 -27.46 -25.05
N VAL A 272 10.06 -26.91 -25.66
CA VAL A 272 10.18 -26.09 -26.88
C VAL A 272 10.40 -24.63 -26.47
N LEU A 273 11.63 -24.27 -26.13
CA LEU A 273 12.05 -22.87 -25.98
C LEU A 273 12.59 -22.35 -27.30
N ASN A 274 11.88 -21.40 -27.90
CA ASN A 274 12.49 -20.58 -28.94
C ASN A 274 13.36 -19.49 -28.29
N ALA A 275 14.27 -18.89 -29.06
CA ALA A 275 15.17 -17.86 -28.54
C ALA A 275 14.42 -16.62 -28.01
N GLU A 276 13.22 -16.34 -28.51
CA GLU A 276 12.40 -15.20 -28.11
C GLU A 276 11.78 -15.42 -26.72
N ASP A 277 11.30 -16.63 -26.44
CA ASP A 277 10.78 -17.04 -25.14
C ASP A 277 11.87 -16.98 -24.06
N TYR A 278 13.10 -17.36 -24.40
CA TYR A 278 14.23 -17.24 -23.48
C TYR A 278 14.54 -15.78 -23.13
N VAL A 279 14.61 -14.91 -24.15
CA VAL A 279 14.83 -13.47 -23.96
C VAL A 279 13.71 -12.86 -23.13
N ALA A 280 12.45 -13.16 -23.45
CA ALA A 280 11.31 -12.67 -22.72
C ALA A 280 11.32 -13.15 -21.25
N SER A 281 11.67 -14.41 -20.99
CA SER A 281 11.79 -14.93 -19.62
C SER A 281 12.88 -14.21 -18.82
N THR A 282 13.99 -13.85 -19.46
CA THR A 282 15.11 -13.13 -18.83
C THR A 282 14.74 -11.67 -18.56
N LEU A 283 14.05 -11.02 -19.51
CA LEU A 283 13.60 -9.64 -19.37
C LEU A 283 12.59 -9.44 -18.23
N ASN A 284 11.78 -10.45 -17.95
CA ASN A 284 10.76 -10.42 -16.90
C ASN A 284 11.19 -11.05 -15.58
N GLN A 285 12.47 -11.39 -15.41
CA GLN A 285 12.95 -11.82 -14.10
C GLN A 285 12.83 -10.67 -13.08
N PRO A 286 12.48 -10.97 -11.82
CA PRO A 286 12.33 -9.94 -10.79
C PRO A 286 13.53 -8.99 -10.68
N GLY A 287 14.75 -9.51 -10.76
CA GLY A 287 15.99 -8.71 -10.71
C GLY A 287 16.21 -7.82 -11.93
N THR A 288 15.56 -8.12 -13.06
CA THR A 288 15.68 -7.34 -14.29
C THR A 288 14.92 -6.01 -14.21
N LEU A 289 13.85 -5.92 -13.42
CA LEU A 289 13.07 -4.69 -13.25
C LEU A 289 13.91 -3.51 -12.74
N PRO A 290 14.55 -3.58 -11.55
CA PRO A 290 15.36 -2.49 -11.03
C PRO A 290 16.61 -2.24 -11.87
N THR A 291 17.25 -3.29 -12.41
CA THR A 291 18.47 -3.13 -13.21
C THR A 291 18.20 -2.52 -14.58
N SER A 292 17.04 -2.78 -15.19
CA SER A 292 16.60 -2.13 -16.43
C SER A 292 16.37 -0.64 -16.21
N ILE A 293 15.74 -0.24 -15.10
CA ILE A 293 15.59 1.18 -14.73
C ILE A 293 16.97 1.84 -14.59
N SER A 294 17.87 1.24 -13.82
CA SER A 294 19.22 1.78 -13.66
C SER A 294 19.97 1.90 -14.99
N TYR A 295 19.85 0.90 -15.87
CA TYR A 295 20.48 0.91 -17.19
C TYR A 295 19.93 2.05 -18.07
N HIS A 296 18.60 2.17 -18.20
CA HIS A 296 17.99 3.17 -19.06
C HIS A 296 18.11 4.60 -18.54
N LEU A 297 18.21 4.78 -17.21
CA LEU A 297 18.41 6.08 -16.58
C LEU A 297 19.89 6.37 -16.29
N GLY A 298 20.83 5.48 -16.61
CA GLY A 298 22.26 5.70 -16.38
C GLY A 298 22.65 5.80 -14.89
N LEU A 299 21.94 5.09 -14.01
CA LEU A 299 22.16 5.09 -12.56
C LEU A 299 23.15 3.99 -12.18
N THR A 300 24.07 4.30 -11.27
CA THR A 300 25.19 3.43 -10.87
C THR A 300 25.08 2.90 -9.45
N GLY A 301 24.04 3.29 -8.70
CA GLY A 301 23.80 2.76 -7.36
C GLY A 301 23.28 1.31 -7.35
N PRO A 302 23.11 0.71 -6.16
CA PRO A 302 22.57 -0.63 -6.01
C PRO A 302 21.17 -0.75 -6.63
N SER A 303 20.92 -1.85 -7.33
CA SER A 303 19.62 -2.14 -7.96
C SER A 303 19.05 -3.42 -7.36
N LEU A 304 17.96 -3.30 -6.61
CA LEU A 304 17.42 -4.39 -5.79
C LEU A 304 15.94 -4.59 -6.06
N PHE A 305 15.57 -5.86 -6.29
CA PHE A 305 14.18 -6.27 -6.26
C PHE A 305 13.81 -6.68 -4.84
N VAL A 306 12.73 -6.11 -4.31
CA VAL A 306 12.30 -6.29 -2.93
C VAL A 306 10.91 -6.92 -2.92
N HIS A 307 10.77 -8.05 -2.23
CA HIS A 307 9.51 -8.77 -2.15
C HIS A 307 9.24 -9.27 -0.74
N SER A 308 8.21 -8.71 -0.10
CA SER A 308 7.67 -9.11 1.19
C SER A 308 6.13 -9.17 1.15
N ASN A 309 5.58 -9.60 0.00
CA ASN A 309 4.13 -9.63 -0.27
C ASN A 309 3.48 -8.23 -0.19
N CYS A 310 2.39 -8.08 0.55
CA CYS A 310 1.63 -6.82 0.61
C CYS A 310 2.44 -5.63 1.19
N SER A 311 3.54 -5.88 1.90
CA SER A 311 4.39 -4.82 2.47
C SER A 311 5.61 -4.47 1.61
N SER A 312 5.72 -5.02 0.40
CA SER A 312 6.95 -4.93 -0.39
C SER A 312 7.41 -3.50 -0.70
N SER A 313 6.48 -2.59 -0.99
CA SER A 313 6.80 -1.18 -1.25
C SER A 313 7.39 -0.48 -0.03
N LEU A 314 6.87 -0.76 1.16
CA LEU A 314 7.37 -0.19 2.41
C LEU A 314 8.71 -0.81 2.82
N SER A 315 8.91 -2.09 2.57
CA SER A 315 10.22 -2.75 2.76
C SER A 315 11.28 -2.16 1.83
N ALA A 316 10.93 -1.90 0.56
CA ALA A 316 11.81 -1.23 -0.40
C ALA A 316 12.19 0.18 0.08
N LEU A 317 11.21 0.94 0.57
CA LEU A 317 11.43 2.25 1.15
C LEU A 317 12.37 2.20 2.37
N ALA A 318 12.19 1.23 3.27
CA ALA A 318 13.04 1.06 4.45
C ALA A 318 14.50 0.76 4.08
N LEU A 319 14.73 -0.10 3.08
CA LEU A 319 16.08 -0.40 2.56
C LEU A 319 16.73 0.83 1.93
N ALA A 320 16.01 1.56 1.10
CA ALA A 320 16.47 2.81 0.51
C ALA A 320 16.83 3.85 1.58
N CYS A 321 15.99 3.98 2.61
CA CYS A 321 16.25 4.89 3.73
C CYS A 321 17.52 4.52 4.49
N SER A 322 17.78 3.23 4.65
CA SER A 322 18.95 2.72 5.36
C SER A 322 20.23 3.03 4.56
N ALA A 323 20.22 2.80 3.24
CA ALA A 323 21.35 3.09 2.36
C ALA A 323 21.66 4.60 2.25
N LEU A 324 20.62 5.44 2.18
CA LEU A 324 20.77 6.91 2.21
C LEU A 324 21.42 7.39 3.51
N LYS A 325 20.95 6.88 4.66
CA LYS A 325 21.49 7.24 5.97
C LYS A 325 22.91 6.73 6.20
N ALA A 326 23.25 5.60 5.59
CA ALA A 326 24.60 5.04 5.60
C ALA A 326 25.56 5.82 4.67
N GLY A 327 25.05 6.67 3.78
CA GLY A 327 25.85 7.39 2.79
C GLY A 327 26.36 6.48 1.67
N GLU A 328 25.72 5.33 1.44
CA GLU A 328 26.06 4.42 0.34
C GLU A 328 25.55 4.94 -1.01
N ILE A 329 24.45 5.70 -0.96
CA ILE A 329 23.79 6.34 -2.11
C ILE A 329 23.43 7.79 -1.77
N ASP A 330 23.36 8.63 -2.79
CA ASP A 330 22.98 10.05 -2.64
C ASP A 330 21.48 10.26 -2.88
N TYR A 331 20.89 9.41 -3.72
CA TYR A 331 19.48 9.44 -4.09
C TYR A 331 18.92 8.03 -4.13
N ALA A 332 17.59 7.89 -4.05
CA ALA A 332 16.92 6.61 -4.20
C ALA A 332 15.66 6.73 -5.04
N ILE A 333 15.48 5.80 -5.98
CA ILE A 333 14.20 5.53 -6.63
C ILE A 333 13.57 4.34 -5.92
N VAL A 334 12.38 4.54 -5.36
CA VAL A 334 11.59 3.49 -4.73
C VAL A 334 10.28 3.36 -5.49
N GLY A 335 9.97 2.18 -5.99
CA GLY A 335 8.80 1.96 -6.84
C GLY A 335 8.13 0.61 -6.59
N ALA A 336 6.82 0.55 -6.83
CA ALA A 336 6.06 -0.68 -6.78
C ALA A 336 4.97 -0.70 -7.85
N ALA A 337 4.74 -1.86 -8.46
CA ALA A 337 3.63 -2.07 -9.38
C ALA A 337 2.85 -3.34 -9.04
N CYS A 338 1.52 -3.25 -9.13
CA CYS A 338 0.63 -4.41 -9.08
C CYS A 338 -0.36 -4.29 -10.23
N LEU A 339 -0.08 -4.99 -11.32
CA LEU A 339 -0.87 -4.91 -12.56
C LEU A 339 -1.28 -6.32 -12.97
N PHE A 340 -2.50 -6.44 -13.49
CA PHE A 340 -3.04 -7.68 -14.01
C PHE A 340 -3.62 -7.41 -15.40
N PRO A 341 -3.56 -8.37 -16.34
CA PRO A 341 -4.24 -8.25 -17.62
C PRO A 341 -5.71 -7.89 -17.42
N GLN A 342 -6.22 -6.95 -18.21
CA GLN A 342 -7.66 -6.66 -18.23
C GLN A 342 -8.39 -7.93 -18.67
N ARG A 343 -9.39 -8.36 -17.88
CA ARG A 343 -10.19 -9.57 -18.14
C ARG A 343 -11.26 -9.33 -19.18
#